data_AF-A0A2V8NF44-F1
#
_entry.id   AF-A0A2V8NF44-F1
#
_cell.length_a   1.000
_cell.length_b   1.000
_cell.length_c   1.000
_cell.angle_alpha   90.00
_cell.angle_beta   90.00
_cell.angle_gamma   90.00
#
_symmetry.space_group_name_H-M   'P 1'
#
loop_
_entity.id
_entity.type
_entity.pdbx_description
1 polymer ?
#
loop_
_entity_poly.entity_id
_entity_poly.type
_entity_poly.pdbx_seq_one_letter_code
_entity_poly.pdbx_strand_id
1 'polypeptide(L)'
;MSSEFDNESAPANASSLDGANRTADFEKYRRLLFSISYRMLGSVADAEDMVQETFIRWQRASTTEVRSPKAFLITVVSRLCINYLQSARARREEYVGEWLPEPIV
;
A
#
# COMPACT_ATOMS: atom_id res chain seq x y z
N MET A 1 -56.08 5.42 -2.53
CA MET A 1 -55.75 4.00 -2.71
C MET A 1 -54.76 3.97 -3.87
N SER A 2 -53.50 4.37 -3.67
CA SER A 2 -52.41 3.70 -2.94
C SER A 2 -51.85 2.52 -3.74
N SER A 3 -50.51 2.46 -3.83
CA SER A 3 -49.67 1.56 -4.63
C SER A 3 -49.42 2.11 -6.04
N GLU A 4 -48.19 2.24 -6.56
CA GLU A 4 -46.91 1.63 -6.23
C GLU A 4 -45.85 2.71 -5.91
N PHE A 5 -45.25 2.65 -4.73
CA PHE A 5 -43.95 3.28 -4.50
C PHE A 5 -42.92 2.41 -5.22
N ASP A 6 -42.36 2.93 -6.30
CA ASP A 6 -41.18 2.40 -6.96
C ASP A 6 -40.02 2.39 -5.95
N ASN A 7 -39.87 1.27 -5.25
CA ASN A 7 -38.73 0.99 -4.39
C ASN A 7 -37.52 0.66 -5.27
N GLU A 8 -36.94 1.68 -5.90
CA GLU A 8 -35.64 1.62 -6.56
C GLU A 8 -34.53 1.61 -5.49
N SER A 9 -34.47 0.53 -4.73
CA SER A 9 -33.32 0.22 -3.88
C SER A 9 -32.16 -0.22 -4.79
N ALA A 10 -31.28 0.72 -5.14
CA ALA A 10 -30.00 0.44 -5.77
C ALA A 10 -29.20 -0.59 -4.94
N PRO A 11 -28.45 -1.53 -5.58
CA PRO A 11 -27.95 -2.70 -4.89
C PRO A 11 -26.79 -2.35 -3.95
N ALA A 12 -26.99 -2.58 -2.65
CA ALA A 12 -25.98 -2.54 -1.58
C ALA A 12 -24.79 -3.53 -1.78
N ASN A 13 -24.79 -4.27 -2.89
CA ASN A 13 -23.88 -5.36 -3.24
C ASN A 13 -22.79 -4.93 -4.25
N ALA A 14 -22.90 -3.77 -4.89
CA ALA A 14 -21.92 -3.31 -5.88
C ALA A 14 -20.56 -2.96 -5.27
N SER A 15 -20.54 -2.27 -4.12
CA SER A 15 -19.31 -1.88 -3.42
C SER A 15 -18.51 -3.09 -2.88
N SER A 16 -19.20 -4.16 -2.50
CA SER A 16 -18.58 -5.41 -2.05
C SER A 16 -17.90 -6.17 -3.20
N LEU A 17 -18.54 -6.20 -4.37
CA LEU A 17 -17.99 -6.79 -5.59
C LEU A 17 -16.76 -6.02 -6.09
N ASP A 18 -16.79 -4.68 -6.01
CA ASP A 18 -15.64 -3.84 -6.34
C ASP A 18 -14.43 -4.13 -5.44
N GLY A 19 -14.64 -4.25 -4.11
CA GLY A 19 -13.59 -4.59 -3.17
C GLY A 19 -12.96 -5.97 -3.41
N ALA A 20 -13.79 -6.96 -3.75
CA ALA A 20 -13.32 -8.31 -4.10
C ALA A 20 -12.50 -8.31 -5.41
N ASN A 21 -12.95 -7.57 -6.43
CA ASN A 21 -12.24 -7.45 -7.71
C ASN A 21 -10.88 -6.76 -7.54
N ARG A 22 -10.80 -5.72 -6.71
CA ARG A 22 -9.54 -5.06 -6.38
C ARG A 22 -8.55 -5.97 -5.67
N THR A 23 -9.05 -6.81 -4.78
CA THR A 23 -8.22 -7.78 -4.06
C THR A 23 -7.63 -8.79 -5.05
N ALA A 24 -8.46 -9.32 -5.96
CA ALA A 24 -8.01 -10.21 -7.02
C ALA A 24 -6.97 -9.56 -7.95
N ASP A 25 -7.18 -8.29 -8.35
CA ASP A 25 -6.24 -7.52 -9.15
C ASP A 25 -4.89 -7.33 -8.45
N PHE A 26 -4.90 -7.05 -7.14
CA PHE A 26 -3.67 -6.92 -6.36
C PHE A 26 -2.92 -8.25 -6.25
N GLU A 27 -3.63 -9.33 -5.91
CA GLU A 27 -3.04 -10.65 -5.71
C GLU A 27 -2.34 -11.17 -6.97
N LYS A 28 -2.85 -10.83 -8.16
CA LYS A 28 -2.19 -11.10 -9.44
C LYS A 28 -0.75 -10.55 -9.52
N TYR A 29 -0.48 -9.45 -8.84
CA TYR A 29 0.83 -8.78 -8.87
C TYR A 29 1.61 -8.89 -7.55
N ARG A 30 1.04 -9.44 -6.47
CA ARG A 30 1.69 -9.51 -5.15
C ARG A 30 3.11 -10.05 -5.19
N ARG A 31 3.34 -11.16 -5.92
CA ARG A 31 4.68 -11.76 -6.09
C ARG A 31 5.66 -10.85 -6.82
N LEU A 32 5.19 -10.10 -7.81
CA LEU A 32 5.99 -9.13 -8.54
C LEU A 32 6.38 -7.95 -7.63
N LEU A 33 5.41 -7.39 -6.89
CA LEU A 33 5.66 -6.29 -5.96
C LEU A 33 6.67 -6.70 -4.88
N PHE A 34 6.51 -7.90 -4.30
CA PHE A 34 7.47 -8.45 -3.34
C PHE A 34 8.86 -8.58 -3.95
N SER A 35 8.97 -9.12 -5.17
CA SER A 35 10.27 -9.28 -5.84
C SER A 35 10.97 -7.94 -6.10
N ILE A 36 10.21 -6.89 -6.43
CA ILE A 36 10.75 -5.53 -6.61
C ILE A 36 11.24 -4.99 -5.26
N SER A 37 10.39 -5.01 -4.24
CA SER A 37 10.73 -4.50 -2.91
C SER A 37 11.92 -5.22 -2.30
N TYR A 38 11.97 -6.55 -2.40
CA TYR A 38 13.08 -7.36 -1.90
C TYR A 38 14.39 -7.00 -2.60
N ARG A 39 14.38 -6.80 -3.92
CA ARG A 39 15.57 -6.35 -4.66
C ARG A 39 16.04 -4.94 -4.27
N MET A 40 15.12 -4.06 -3.88
CA MET A 40 15.44 -2.69 -3.47
C MET A 40 15.94 -2.61 -2.02
N LEU A 41 15.35 -3.39 -1.11
CA LEU A 41 15.58 -3.28 0.33
C LEU A 41 16.53 -4.35 0.89
N GLY A 42 16.66 -5.49 0.21
CA GLY A 42 17.52 -6.60 0.65
C GLY A 42 17.01 -7.36 1.88
N SER A 43 15.80 -7.07 2.34
CA SER A 43 15.19 -7.60 3.56
C SER A 43 13.81 -8.15 3.24
N VAL A 44 13.52 -9.36 3.74
CA VAL A 44 12.21 -10.00 3.56
C VAL A 44 11.15 -9.21 4.33
N ALA A 45 11.41 -8.90 5.60
CA ALA A 45 10.46 -8.18 6.45
C ALA A 45 10.08 -6.82 5.86
N ASP A 46 11.07 -6.01 5.48
CA ASP A 46 10.80 -4.69 4.91
C ASP A 46 10.08 -4.80 3.55
N ALA A 47 10.39 -5.84 2.77
CA ALA A 47 9.70 -6.08 1.50
C ALA A 47 8.22 -6.43 1.71
N GLU A 48 7.91 -7.29 2.68
CA GLU A 48 6.52 -7.62 3.04
C GLU A 48 5.77 -6.38 3.52
N ASP A 49 6.39 -5.56 4.36
CA ASP A 49 5.79 -4.32 4.86
C ASP A 49 5.46 -3.35 3.71
N MET A 50 6.36 -3.18 2.73
CA MET A 50 6.10 -2.33 1.57
C MET A 50 4.96 -2.87 0.70
N VAL A 51 4.84 -4.20 0.55
CA VAL A 51 3.73 -4.83 -0.17
C VAL A 51 2.41 -4.61 0.57
N GLN A 52 2.40 -4.73 1.90
CA GLN A 52 1.22 -4.48 2.73
C GLN A 52 0.76 -3.03 2.67
N GLU A 53 1.67 -2.07 2.83
CA GLU A 53 1.37 -0.65 2.72
C GLU A 53 0.86 -0.30 1.30
N THR A 54 1.42 -0.94 0.27
CA THR A 54 0.91 -0.82 -1.10
C THR A 54 -0.53 -1.32 -1.23
N PHE A 55 -0.86 -2.45 -0.59
CA PHE A 55 -2.23 -2.97 -0.58
C PHE A 55 -3.21 -2.01 0.09
N ILE A 56 -2.84 -1.42 1.23
CA ILE A 56 -3.69 -0.44 1.94
C ILE A 56 -3.94 0.78 1.05
N ARG A 57 -2.91 1.29 0.37
CA ARG A 57 -3.05 2.41 -0.59
C ARG A 57 -3.87 2.01 -1.81
N TRP A 58 -3.72 0.77 -2.28
CA TRP A 58 -4.53 0.24 -3.35
C TRP A 58 -6.00 0.23 -2.96
N GLN A 59 -6.38 -0.25 -1.77
CA GLN A 59 -7.79 -0.27 -1.35
C GLN A 59 -8.39 1.14 -1.18
N ARG A 60 -7.56 2.16 -0.89
CA ARG A 60 -8.01 3.55 -0.72
C ARG A 60 -8.07 4.37 -2.01
N ALA A 61 -7.44 3.91 -3.10
CA ALA A 61 -7.39 4.67 -4.36
C ALA A 61 -8.76 4.65 -5.08
N SER A 62 -9.18 5.76 -5.69
CA SER A 62 -10.41 5.79 -6.51
C SER A 62 -10.28 4.87 -7.75
N THR A 63 -11.30 4.04 -8.04
CA THR A 63 -11.33 3.12 -9.20
C THR A 63 -11.34 3.86 -10.53
N THR A 64 -11.90 5.07 -10.57
CA THR A 64 -12.09 5.85 -11.81
C THR A 64 -10.78 6.37 -12.41
N GLU A 65 -9.69 6.45 -11.63
CA GLU A 65 -8.42 7.05 -12.06
C GLU A 65 -7.36 6.04 -12.52
N VAL A 66 -7.50 4.76 -12.15
CA VAL A 66 -6.44 3.77 -12.40
C VAL A 66 -6.63 3.07 -13.74
N ARG A 67 -6.03 3.63 -14.78
CA ARG A 67 -6.03 3.04 -16.13
C ARG A 67 -5.23 1.73 -16.24
N SER A 68 -4.24 1.52 -15.37
CA SER A 68 -3.41 0.31 -15.36
C SER A 68 -3.04 -0.07 -13.92
N PRO A 69 -3.71 -1.09 -13.34
CA PRO A 69 -3.43 -1.56 -11.99
C PRO A 69 -1.96 -1.94 -11.79
N LYS A 70 -1.36 -2.65 -12.76
CA LYS A 70 0.06 -3.05 -12.72
C LYS A 70 1.00 -1.85 -12.60
N ALA A 71 0.84 -0.85 -13.48
CA ALA A 71 1.72 0.32 -13.50
C ALA A 71 1.57 1.16 -12.23
N PHE A 72 0.33 1.31 -11.75
CA PHE A 72 0.04 1.99 -10.50
C PHE A 72 0.72 1.30 -9.31
N LEU A 73 0.52 0.00 -9.14
CA LEU A 73 1.07 -0.76 -8.02
C LEU A 73 2.59 -0.76 -8.00
N ILE A 74 3.24 -0.95 -9.16
CA ILE A 74 4.71 -0.87 -9.29
C ILE A 74 5.21 0.52 -8.89
N THR A 75 4.52 1.58 -9.33
CA THR A 75 4.90 2.95 -9.00
C THR A 75 4.79 3.22 -7.50
N VAL A 76 3.68 2.79 -6.88
CA VAL A 76 3.45 2.97 -5.44
C VAL A 76 4.50 2.24 -4.63
N VAL A 77 4.71 0.94 -4.88
CA VAL A 77 5.66 0.14 -4.09
C VAL A 77 7.10 0.66 -4.24
N SER A 78 7.49 1.09 -5.44
CA SER A 78 8.83 1.64 -5.68
C SER A 78 9.05 2.94 -4.91
N ARG A 79 8.05 3.84 -4.88
CA ARG A 79 8.12 5.10 -4.11
C ARG A 79 8.21 4.84 -2.61
N LEU A 80 7.45 3.88 -2.10
CA LEU A 80 7.52 3.47 -0.70
C LEU A 80 8.91 2.97 -0.33
N CYS A 81 9.52 2.11 -1.16
CA CYS A 81 10.88 1.61 -0.94
C CYS A 81 11.92 2.75 -0.95
N ILE A 82 11.80 3.70 -1.89
CA ILE A 82 12.70 4.87 -1.96
C ILE A 82 12.59 5.71 -0.68
N ASN A 83 11.37 6.02 -0.23
CA ASN A 83 11.14 6.79 0.99
C ASN A 83 11.69 6.07 2.22
N TYR A 84 11.51 4.75 2.30
CA TYR A 84 12.08 3.93 3.38
C TYR A 84 13.60 4.05 3.43
N LEU A 85 14.28 3.89 2.29
CA LEU A 85 15.75 4.01 2.20
C LEU A 85 16.25 5.41 2.55
N GLN A 86 15.53 6.45 2.12
CA GLN A 86 15.85 7.85 2.46
C GLN A 86 15.69 8.11 3.96
N SER A 87 14.62 7.61 4.59
CA SER A 87 14.40 7.74 6.03
C SER A 87 15.47 7.00 6.83
N ALA A 88 15.84 5.77 6.41
CA ALA A 88 16.90 5.01 7.05
C ALA A 88 18.27 5.71 6.94
N ARG A 89 18.54 6.38 5.81
CA ARG A 89 19.75 7.19 5.63
C ARG A 89 19.75 8.43 6.53
N ALA A 90 18.64 9.17 6.57
CA ALA A 90 18.51 10.36 7.42
C ALA A 90 18.76 10.03 8.90
N ARG A 91 18.23 8.89 9.40
CA ARG A 91 18.50 8.44 10.77
C ARG A 91 19.98 8.16 11.04
N ARG A 92 20.72 7.63 10.05
CA ARG A 92 22.18 7.42 10.20
C ARG A 92 22.97 8.73 10.17
N GLU A 93 22.51 9.71 9.40
CA GLU A 93 23.11 11.05 9.34
C GLU A 93 22.81 11.88 10.60
N GLU A 94 21.67 11.66 11.25
CA GLU A 94 21.39 12.16 12.62
C GLU A 94 22.30 11.49 13.66
N TYR A 95 22.68 10.21 13.44
CA TYR A 95 23.67 9.47 14.22
C TYR A 95 25.14 9.81 13.83
N VAL A 96 25.46 11.10 13.74
CA VAL A 96 26.85 11.61 13.66
C VAL A 96 27.27 12.34 14.95
N GLY A 97 26.41 12.36 15.97
CA GLY A 97 26.76 12.80 17.33
C GLY A 97 26.86 11.62 18.29
N GLU A 98 28.02 11.44 18.92
CA GLU A 98 28.20 10.62 20.11
C GLU A 98 27.30 11.16 21.23
N TRP A 99 26.21 10.47 21.54
CA TRP A 99 25.42 10.77 22.73
C TRP A 99 25.47 9.58 23.69
N LEU A 100 26.41 9.66 24.63
CA LEU A 100 26.38 8.91 25.88
C LEU A 100 25.20 9.44 26.72
N PRO A 101 24.23 8.60 27.14
CA PRO A 101 23.47 8.94 28.34
C PRO A 101 24.41 8.76 29.55
N GLU A 102 24.65 9.83 30.30
CA GLU A 102 25.44 9.77 31.53
C GLU A 102 24.76 8.82 32.56
N PRO A 103 25.53 7.92 33.21
CA PRO A 103 24.98 7.06 34.25
C PRO A 103 24.71 7.89 35.50
N ILE A 104 23.43 7.97 35.86
CA ILE A 104 22.97 8.48 37.15
C ILE A 104 23.38 7.49 38.26
N VAL A 105 24.19 8.00 39.20
CA VAL A 105 24.50 7.39 40.51
C VAL A 105 23.31 7.45 41.46
#